data_AF-A0A495V8T9-F1
#
_entry.id   AF-A0A495V8T9-F1
#
_cell.length_a   1.000
_cell.length_b   1.000
_cell.length_c   1.000
_cell.angle_alpha   90.00
_cell.angle_beta   90.00
_cell.angle_gamma   90.00
#
_symmetry.space_group_name_H-M   'P 1'
#
loop_
_entity.id
_entity.type
_entity.pdbx_description
1 polymer ?
#
loop_
_entity_poly.entity_id
_entity_poly.type
_entity_poly.pdbx_seq_one_letter_code
_entity_poly.pdbx_strand_id
1 'polypeptide(L)'
;MTPLSIIFAGTPDFAVPTLAALLDAPVADPRRPPLEVVAVYTQPDRPAGRGRQLQASPVKALALKRGLPVIQPESLKKDPDAVARLGAFEADLMVVVAYGLLLPVSVLEAPRLGCVNVHASLLPRWRGAAPIQRALLAGDTETGVCIMQMEAGLDTGPVYHRVTTPIGARDTGADLHERLAALGAGALIDALPGIADGSLIPEPQAEDEVTYAHKLTKDEAIIDWHQPAEIIGRMIRAYNPWPVAQTRLDTETLRVWDAEIDPDRETQAAPGSVIGAGKSGIEVAAGRGIVRIVRLQPPGKRAMAAADFLNARSMDGVRLG
;
A
#
# COMPACT_ATOMS: atom_id res chain seq x y z
N MET A 1 -12.63 15.78 -29.99
CA MET A 1 -13.03 14.56 -29.27
C MET A 1 -13.81 15.01 -28.04
N THR A 2 -14.91 14.33 -27.71
CA THR A 2 -15.65 14.60 -26.47
C THR A 2 -14.73 14.30 -25.28
N PRO A 3 -14.71 15.14 -24.22
CA PRO A 3 -13.98 14.83 -23.01
C PRO A 3 -14.44 13.50 -22.40
N LEU A 4 -13.52 12.75 -21.83
CA LEU A 4 -13.82 11.56 -21.02
C LEU A 4 -14.18 12.02 -19.61
N SER A 5 -15.45 11.89 -19.23
CA SER A 5 -15.95 12.25 -17.90
C SER A 5 -15.60 11.15 -16.88
N ILE A 6 -14.89 11.52 -15.81
CA ILE A 6 -14.31 10.58 -14.85
C ILE A 6 -14.78 10.89 -13.44
N ILE A 7 -15.25 9.85 -12.75
CA ILE A 7 -15.35 9.86 -11.28
C ILE A 7 -14.07 9.24 -10.72
N PHE A 8 -13.43 9.91 -9.78
CA PHE A 8 -12.30 9.35 -9.05
C PHE A 8 -12.73 8.87 -7.67
N ALA A 9 -12.37 7.66 -7.26
CA ALA A 9 -12.63 7.14 -5.92
C ALA A 9 -11.36 6.65 -5.25
N GLY A 10 -10.94 7.33 -4.18
CA GLY A 10 -9.72 6.96 -3.46
C GLY A 10 -9.61 7.65 -2.11
N THR A 11 -8.75 7.14 -1.25
CA THR A 11 -8.63 7.65 0.13
C THR A 11 -7.19 7.99 0.53
N PRO A 12 -6.25 7.03 0.57
CA PRO A 12 -4.92 7.29 1.12
C PRO A 12 -4.06 8.11 0.16
N ASP A 13 -2.88 8.46 0.64
CA ASP A 13 -1.79 9.05 -0.12
C ASP A 13 -1.41 8.24 -1.37
N PHE A 14 -1.53 6.90 -1.35
CA PHE A 14 -1.34 6.05 -2.54
C PHE A 14 -2.17 6.51 -3.75
N ALA A 15 -3.39 7.01 -3.52
CA ALA A 15 -4.33 7.39 -4.58
C ALA A 15 -4.08 8.82 -5.12
N VAL A 16 -3.32 9.64 -4.38
CA VAL A 16 -3.11 11.06 -4.71
C VAL A 16 -2.37 11.25 -6.03
N PRO A 17 -1.27 10.53 -6.33
CA PRO A 17 -0.58 10.66 -7.61
C PRO A 17 -1.49 10.36 -8.80
N THR A 18 -2.38 9.36 -8.70
CA THR A 18 -3.31 9.02 -9.77
C THR A 18 -4.33 10.15 -9.99
N LEU A 19 -4.94 10.69 -8.93
CA LEU A 19 -5.84 11.85 -9.07
C LEU A 19 -5.13 13.05 -9.67
N ALA A 20 -3.92 13.37 -9.19
CA ALA A 20 -3.12 14.48 -9.72
C ALA A 20 -2.83 14.29 -11.22
N ALA A 21 -2.41 13.09 -11.63
CA ALA A 21 -2.13 12.78 -13.03
C ALA A 21 -3.36 12.95 -13.94
N LEU A 22 -4.55 12.57 -13.49
CA LEU A 22 -5.80 12.82 -14.22
C LEU A 22 -6.08 14.31 -14.39
N LEU A 23 -5.85 15.10 -13.34
CA LEU A 23 -6.14 16.54 -13.32
C LEU A 23 -5.11 17.40 -14.05
N ASP A 24 -3.88 16.92 -14.16
CA ASP A 24 -2.76 17.61 -14.82
C ASP A 24 -2.50 17.08 -16.24
N ALA A 25 -3.29 16.09 -16.69
CA ALA A 25 -3.20 15.51 -18.02
C ALA A 25 -3.36 16.59 -19.11
N PRO A 26 -2.41 16.72 -20.06
CA PRO A 26 -2.50 17.73 -21.11
C PRO A 26 -3.76 17.56 -21.97
N VAL A 27 -4.48 18.66 -22.18
CA VAL A 27 -5.66 18.72 -23.06
C VAL A 27 -5.29 18.49 -24.53
N ALA A 28 -4.05 18.77 -24.91
CA ALA A 28 -3.58 18.76 -26.29
C ALA A 28 -2.91 17.45 -26.74
N ASP A 29 -2.99 16.36 -25.98
CA ASP A 29 -2.43 15.06 -26.46
C ASP A 29 -3.33 14.51 -27.58
N PRO A 30 -2.86 14.45 -28.84
CA PRO A 30 -3.69 13.98 -29.96
C PRO A 30 -4.05 12.50 -29.86
N ARG A 31 -3.41 11.74 -28.94
CA ARG A 31 -3.64 10.31 -28.74
C ARG A 31 -4.66 10.01 -27.65
N ARG A 32 -5.16 11.02 -26.92
CA ARG A 32 -6.08 10.83 -25.78
C ARG A 32 -7.21 11.87 -25.81
N PRO A 33 -8.46 11.49 -25.48
CA PRO A 33 -9.49 12.51 -25.24
C PRO A 33 -9.09 13.44 -24.08
N PRO A 34 -9.56 14.70 -24.05
CA PRO A 34 -9.47 15.52 -22.84
C PRO A 34 -10.07 14.77 -21.65
N LEU A 35 -9.44 14.86 -20.48
CA LEU A 35 -9.93 14.21 -19.27
C LEU A 35 -10.64 15.24 -18.40
N GLU A 36 -11.81 14.89 -17.87
CA GLU A 36 -12.57 15.74 -16.97
C GLU A 36 -12.95 14.95 -15.71
N VAL A 37 -12.39 15.32 -14.56
CA VAL A 37 -12.78 14.73 -13.28
C VAL A 37 -13.99 15.47 -12.75
N VAL A 38 -15.18 14.85 -12.82
CA VAL A 38 -16.45 15.49 -12.43
C VAL A 38 -16.79 15.34 -10.96
N ALA A 39 -16.23 14.32 -10.29
CA ALA A 39 -16.47 14.07 -8.87
C ALA A 39 -15.34 13.27 -8.23
N VAL A 40 -15.12 13.50 -6.93
CA VAL A 40 -14.18 12.74 -6.11
C VAL A 40 -14.90 12.07 -4.94
N TYR A 41 -14.89 10.75 -4.92
CA TYR A 41 -15.36 9.92 -3.82
C TYR A 41 -14.19 9.55 -2.91
N THR A 42 -14.38 9.70 -1.60
CA THR A 42 -13.37 9.33 -0.61
C THR A 42 -14.03 8.89 0.69
N GLN A 43 -13.33 8.15 1.55
CA GLN A 43 -13.89 7.76 2.84
C GLN A 43 -14.22 9.00 3.70
N PRO A 44 -15.20 8.91 4.60
CA PRO A 44 -15.45 9.94 5.61
C PRO A 44 -14.19 10.28 6.41
N ASP A 45 -14.09 11.54 6.84
CA ASP A 45 -12.97 12.00 7.66
C ASP A 45 -12.90 11.18 8.95
N ARG A 46 -11.70 10.73 9.31
CA ARG A 46 -11.48 9.91 10.51
C ARG A 46 -10.58 10.64 11.51
N PRO A 47 -10.79 10.44 12.82
CA PRO A 47 -9.86 10.91 13.84
C PRO A 47 -8.46 10.37 13.62
N ALA A 48 -7.46 11.24 13.54
CA ALA A 48 -6.06 10.86 13.34
C ALA A 48 -5.10 11.72 14.18
N GLY A 49 -3.85 11.23 14.35
CA GLY A 49 -2.80 11.92 15.09
C GLY A 49 -3.00 12.01 16.61
N ARG A 50 -2.11 12.75 17.28
CA ARG A 50 -2.25 13.09 18.71
C ARG A 50 -3.38 14.13 18.85
N GLY A 51 -4.37 13.86 19.70
CA GLY A 51 -5.53 14.73 19.91
C GLY A 51 -6.79 14.32 19.13
N ARG A 52 -6.71 13.31 18.25
CA ARG A 52 -7.85 12.68 17.56
C ARG A 52 -8.81 13.67 16.86
N GLN A 53 -8.28 14.75 16.31
CA GLN A 53 -9.07 15.66 15.48
C GLN A 53 -9.45 14.96 14.16
N LEU A 54 -10.63 15.29 13.63
CA LEU A 54 -11.04 14.83 12.31
C LEU A 54 -10.05 15.38 11.27
N GLN A 55 -9.44 14.47 10.51
CA GLN A 55 -8.54 14.84 9.42
C GLN A 55 -9.16 14.43 8.09
N ALA A 56 -9.15 15.36 7.15
CA ALA A 56 -9.48 15.09 5.76
C ALA A 56 -8.50 14.05 5.17
N SER A 57 -9.01 13.16 4.32
CA SER A 57 -8.15 12.24 3.59
C SER A 57 -7.20 13.01 2.64
N PRO A 58 -6.02 12.45 2.31
CA PRO A 58 -5.13 13.03 1.31
C PRO A 58 -5.83 13.33 -0.03
N VAL A 59 -6.70 12.43 -0.49
CA VAL A 59 -7.50 12.62 -1.71
C VAL A 59 -8.49 13.78 -1.57
N LYS A 60 -9.21 13.88 -0.43
CA LYS A 60 -10.10 15.02 -0.15
C LYS A 60 -9.36 16.34 -0.18
N ALA A 61 -8.19 16.41 0.45
CA ALA A 61 -7.39 17.63 0.50
C ALA A 61 -7.00 18.10 -0.91
N LEU A 62 -6.56 17.19 -1.79
CA LEU A 62 -6.25 17.53 -3.18
C LEU A 62 -7.51 17.95 -3.95
N ALA A 63 -8.62 17.23 -3.80
CA ALA A 63 -9.88 17.54 -4.49
C ALA A 63 -10.41 18.93 -4.15
N LEU A 64 -10.44 19.29 -2.86
CA LEU A 64 -10.85 20.62 -2.39
C LEU A 64 -9.91 21.72 -2.92
N LYS A 65 -8.59 21.48 -2.93
CA LYS A 65 -7.61 22.43 -3.49
C LYS A 65 -7.85 22.69 -4.99
N ARG A 66 -8.39 21.71 -5.71
CA ARG A 66 -8.68 21.79 -7.15
C ARG A 66 -10.14 22.17 -7.44
N GLY A 67 -10.93 22.48 -6.43
CA GLY A 67 -12.32 22.92 -6.57
C GLY A 67 -13.30 21.82 -7.01
N LEU A 68 -12.96 20.55 -6.77
CA LEU A 68 -13.77 19.41 -7.20
C LEU A 68 -14.88 19.08 -6.18
N PRO A 69 -16.05 18.62 -6.64
CA PRO A 69 -17.07 18.04 -5.75
C PRO A 69 -16.52 16.83 -5.00
N VAL A 70 -16.71 16.80 -3.68
CA VAL A 70 -16.29 15.68 -2.82
C VAL A 70 -17.50 14.98 -2.22
N ILE A 71 -17.57 13.65 -2.36
CA ILE A 71 -18.64 12.80 -1.83
C ILE A 71 -18.02 11.78 -0.86
N GLN A 72 -18.58 11.69 0.35
CA GLN A 72 -18.05 10.85 1.43
C GLN A 72 -19.13 9.92 2.02
N PRO A 73 -19.63 8.94 1.26
CA PRO A 73 -20.62 8.02 1.78
C PRO A 73 -19.97 7.08 2.81
N GLU A 74 -20.72 6.69 3.85
CA GLU A 74 -20.24 5.62 4.74
C GLU A 74 -20.27 4.25 4.07
N SER A 75 -21.17 4.06 3.11
CA SER A 75 -21.36 2.81 2.37
C SER A 75 -22.08 3.04 1.06
N LEU A 76 -21.50 2.59 -0.06
CA LEU A 76 -22.19 2.63 -1.36
C LEU A 76 -23.32 1.60 -1.47
N LYS A 77 -23.33 0.56 -0.62
CA LYS A 77 -24.38 -0.47 -0.63
C LYS A 77 -25.63 -0.04 0.16
N LYS A 78 -25.45 0.77 1.21
CA LYS A 78 -26.52 1.14 2.15
C LYS A 78 -27.03 2.57 1.97
N ASP A 79 -26.39 3.34 1.10
CA ASP A 79 -26.71 4.74 0.83
C ASP A 79 -27.24 4.88 -0.62
N PRO A 80 -28.56 4.75 -0.85
CA PRO A 80 -29.13 4.87 -2.19
C PRO A 80 -28.93 6.27 -2.79
N ASP A 81 -28.84 7.33 -1.96
CA ASP A 81 -28.59 8.69 -2.43
C ASP A 81 -27.16 8.84 -2.97
N ALA A 82 -26.19 8.14 -2.40
CA ALA A 82 -24.82 8.11 -2.93
C ALA A 82 -24.73 7.46 -4.32
N VAL A 83 -25.53 6.41 -4.57
CA VAL A 83 -25.64 5.75 -5.89
C VAL A 83 -26.39 6.63 -6.89
N ALA A 84 -27.49 7.27 -6.47
CA ALA A 84 -28.25 8.19 -7.33
C ALA A 84 -27.40 9.39 -7.78
N ARG A 85 -26.61 9.97 -6.86
CA ARG A 85 -25.65 11.04 -7.20
C ARG A 85 -24.60 10.59 -8.21
N LEU A 86 -24.15 9.35 -8.12
CA LEU A 86 -23.16 8.80 -9.06
C LEU A 86 -23.71 8.78 -10.50
N GLY A 87 -24.96 8.35 -10.68
CA GLY A 87 -25.63 8.40 -11.98
C GLY A 87 -25.84 9.81 -12.52
N ALA A 88 -26.10 10.79 -11.64
CA ALA A 88 -26.31 12.18 -12.04
C ALA A 88 -25.07 12.88 -12.61
N PHE A 89 -23.87 12.33 -12.40
CA PHE A 89 -22.64 12.83 -13.02
C PHE A 89 -22.48 12.38 -14.47
N GLU A 90 -23.28 11.43 -14.95
CA GLU A 90 -23.22 10.88 -16.31
C GLU A 90 -21.79 10.51 -16.75
N ALA A 91 -21.01 9.96 -15.82
CA ALA A 91 -19.61 9.68 -16.04
C ALA A 91 -19.40 8.56 -17.05
N ASP A 92 -18.36 8.70 -17.87
CA ASP A 92 -17.94 7.62 -18.76
C ASP A 92 -17.23 6.52 -17.98
N LEU A 93 -16.41 6.88 -16.99
CA LEU A 93 -15.55 5.94 -16.28
C LEU A 93 -15.45 6.29 -14.80
N MET A 94 -15.36 5.27 -13.94
CA MET A 94 -14.95 5.44 -12.55
C MET A 94 -13.56 4.85 -12.33
N VAL A 95 -12.61 5.67 -11.90
CA VAL A 95 -11.25 5.26 -11.54
C VAL A 95 -11.19 5.06 -10.03
N VAL A 96 -10.91 3.84 -9.59
CA VAL A 96 -10.85 3.45 -8.18
C VAL A 96 -9.40 3.18 -7.78
N VAL A 97 -8.92 3.80 -6.71
CA VAL A 97 -7.56 3.60 -6.18
C VAL A 97 -7.60 3.59 -4.66
N ALA A 98 -7.36 2.43 -4.04
CA ALA A 98 -7.32 2.27 -2.58
C ALA A 98 -8.51 2.94 -1.84
N TYR A 99 -9.73 2.80 -2.37
CA TYR A 99 -10.90 3.51 -1.87
C TYR A 99 -11.42 2.96 -0.53
N GLY A 100 -11.39 1.63 -0.36
CA GLY A 100 -11.71 0.94 0.88
C GLY A 100 -13.22 0.75 1.18
N LEU A 101 -14.10 1.11 0.24
CA LEU A 101 -15.51 0.69 0.27
C LEU A 101 -15.75 -0.35 -0.81
N LEU A 102 -16.68 -1.28 -0.54
CA LEU A 102 -17.15 -2.23 -1.53
C LEU A 102 -18.06 -1.53 -2.54
N LEU A 103 -17.82 -1.74 -3.83
CA LEU A 103 -18.67 -1.26 -4.91
C LEU A 103 -19.74 -2.32 -5.22
N PRO A 104 -21.04 -2.05 -4.97
CA PRO A 104 -22.10 -2.94 -5.45
C PRO A 104 -22.19 -2.90 -6.98
N VAL A 105 -22.82 -3.92 -7.58
CA VAL A 105 -23.02 -4.02 -9.04
C VAL A 105 -23.64 -2.76 -9.63
N SER A 106 -24.62 -2.15 -8.93
CA SER A 106 -25.25 -0.91 -9.36
C SER A 106 -24.29 0.28 -9.49
N VAL A 107 -23.16 0.26 -8.79
CA VAL A 107 -22.08 1.26 -8.95
C VAL A 107 -21.12 0.85 -10.05
N LEU A 108 -20.79 -0.45 -10.14
CA LEU A 108 -19.92 -0.99 -11.18
C LEU A 108 -20.45 -0.71 -12.60
N GLU A 109 -21.77 -0.79 -12.78
CA GLU A 109 -22.46 -0.66 -14.07
C GLU A 109 -22.92 0.78 -14.37
N ALA A 110 -22.80 1.72 -13.42
CA ALA A 110 -23.34 3.06 -13.59
C ALA A 110 -22.55 3.91 -14.60
N PRO A 111 -21.20 3.93 -14.61
CA PRO A 111 -20.45 4.58 -15.69
C PRO A 111 -20.51 3.77 -16.98
N ARG A 112 -20.53 4.46 -18.14
CA ARG A 112 -20.64 3.81 -19.46
C ARG A 112 -19.57 2.74 -19.74
N LEU A 113 -18.35 2.98 -19.29
CA LEU A 113 -17.18 2.09 -19.40
C LEU A 113 -16.93 1.31 -18.10
N GLY A 114 -17.83 1.41 -17.13
CA GLY A 114 -17.73 0.78 -15.82
C GLY A 114 -16.66 1.38 -14.92
N CYS A 115 -16.06 0.53 -14.09
CA CYS A 115 -15.08 0.91 -13.08
C CYS A 115 -13.74 0.23 -13.33
N VAL A 116 -12.65 0.98 -13.28
CA VAL A 116 -11.29 0.44 -13.33
C VAL A 116 -10.57 0.66 -12.01
N ASN A 117 -9.71 -0.27 -11.63
CA ASN A 117 -8.90 -0.18 -10.43
C ASN A 117 -7.40 -0.15 -10.77
N VAL A 118 -6.67 0.73 -10.07
CA VAL A 118 -5.20 0.72 -10.03
C VAL A 118 -4.78 -0.14 -8.84
N HIS A 119 -4.39 -1.38 -9.11
CA HIS A 119 -4.05 -2.38 -8.08
C HIS A 119 -2.53 -2.53 -7.93
N ALA A 120 -2.03 -2.47 -6.70
CA ALA A 120 -0.59 -2.43 -6.40
C ALA A 120 0.07 -3.83 -6.34
N SER A 121 -0.27 -4.71 -7.29
CA SER A 121 0.42 -5.98 -7.51
C SER A 121 0.36 -6.43 -8.97
N LEU A 122 1.07 -7.52 -9.29
CA LEU A 122 0.96 -8.24 -10.55
C LEU A 122 -0.10 -9.34 -10.41
N LEU A 123 -1.36 -9.02 -10.73
CA LEU A 123 -2.49 -9.96 -10.67
C LEU A 123 -2.26 -11.19 -11.59
N PRO A 124 -2.68 -12.41 -11.23
CA PRO A 124 -3.56 -12.76 -10.13
C PRO A 124 -2.87 -12.86 -8.75
N ARG A 125 -1.55 -12.62 -8.68
CA ARG A 125 -0.83 -12.62 -7.40
C ARG A 125 -1.22 -11.41 -6.55
N TRP A 126 -1.42 -11.63 -5.26
CA TRP A 126 -1.73 -10.61 -4.25
C TRP A 126 -3.04 -9.83 -4.47
N ARG A 127 -4.14 -10.53 -4.77
CA ARG A 127 -5.50 -9.96 -4.64
C ARG A 127 -5.75 -9.52 -3.20
N GLY A 128 -6.37 -8.38 -2.98
CA GLY A 128 -6.83 -7.92 -1.67
C GLY A 128 -6.09 -6.69 -1.12
N ALA A 129 -5.97 -6.64 0.21
CA ALA A 129 -5.84 -5.39 0.94
C ALA A 129 -4.42 -4.90 1.22
N ALA A 130 -3.41 -5.78 1.21
CA ALA A 130 -2.03 -5.42 1.58
C ALA A 130 -0.95 -5.95 0.61
N PRO A 131 -1.12 -5.80 -0.72
CA PRO A 131 -0.25 -6.46 -1.71
C PRO A 131 1.23 -6.10 -1.55
N ILE A 132 1.54 -4.84 -1.26
CA ILE A 132 2.91 -4.34 -1.11
C ILE A 132 3.65 -5.07 0.00
N GLN A 133 3.06 -5.14 1.19
CA GLN A 133 3.70 -5.76 2.34
C GLN A 133 3.80 -7.27 2.16
N ARG A 134 2.80 -7.89 1.54
CA ARG A 134 2.77 -9.34 1.32
C ARG A 134 3.83 -9.79 0.30
N ALA A 135 4.07 -9.00 -0.75
CA ALA A 135 5.18 -9.22 -1.67
C ALA A 135 6.55 -9.18 -0.97
N LEU A 136 6.79 -8.18 -0.11
CA LEU A 136 8.03 -8.08 0.68
C LEU A 136 8.20 -9.25 1.65
N LEU A 137 7.13 -9.64 2.36
CA LEU A 137 7.15 -10.76 3.30
C LEU A 137 7.46 -12.09 2.60
N ALA A 138 6.85 -12.35 1.45
CA ALA A 138 7.10 -13.54 0.65
C ALA A 138 8.53 -13.58 0.07
N GLY A 139 9.19 -12.42 -0.02
CA GLY A 139 10.50 -12.29 -0.63
C GLY A 139 10.43 -12.29 -2.15
N ASP A 140 9.33 -11.80 -2.72
CA ASP A 140 9.23 -11.57 -4.15
C ASP A 140 10.36 -10.63 -4.61
N THR A 141 10.96 -10.92 -5.76
CA THR A 141 12.04 -10.11 -6.35
C THR A 141 11.51 -9.02 -7.29
N GLU A 142 10.23 -9.09 -7.62
CA GLU A 142 9.52 -8.13 -8.45
C GLU A 142 8.08 -7.95 -7.96
N THR A 143 7.51 -6.81 -8.30
CA THR A 143 6.08 -6.48 -8.11
C THR A 143 5.69 -5.49 -9.20
N GLY A 144 4.54 -4.85 -9.07
CA GLY A 144 4.09 -3.89 -10.06
C GLY A 144 2.69 -3.38 -9.82
N VAL A 145 2.13 -2.80 -10.87
CA VAL A 145 0.75 -2.30 -10.88
C VAL A 145 -0.03 -2.94 -12.01
N CYS A 146 -1.29 -3.25 -11.74
CA CYS A 146 -2.27 -3.61 -12.76
C CYS A 146 -3.37 -2.56 -12.85
N ILE A 147 -3.73 -2.19 -14.08
CA ILE A 147 -4.98 -1.49 -14.38
C ILE A 147 -5.98 -2.56 -14.76
N MET A 148 -6.99 -2.81 -13.92
CA MET A 148 -7.98 -3.87 -14.15
C MET A 148 -9.39 -3.31 -14.24
N GLN A 149 -10.24 -3.95 -15.03
CA GLN A 149 -11.67 -3.79 -14.92
C GLN A 149 -12.12 -4.35 -13.57
N MET A 150 -12.99 -3.64 -12.87
CA MET A 150 -13.59 -4.14 -11.64
C MET A 150 -14.79 -5.04 -11.94
N GLU A 151 -14.87 -6.14 -11.21
CA GLU A 151 -16.02 -7.04 -11.18
C GLU A 151 -16.55 -7.17 -9.74
N ALA A 152 -17.64 -7.93 -9.56
CA ALA A 152 -18.20 -8.16 -8.22
C ALA A 152 -17.25 -8.94 -7.28
N GLY A 153 -16.35 -9.76 -7.85
CA GLY A 153 -15.32 -10.45 -7.08
C GLY A 153 -14.21 -9.50 -6.61
N LEU A 154 -13.58 -9.83 -5.49
CA LEU A 154 -12.45 -9.05 -4.96
C LEU A 154 -11.23 -9.23 -5.85
N ASP A 155 -10.91 -8.18 -6.62
CA ASP A 155 -9.76 -8.09 -7.52
C ASP A 155 -9.69 -9.23 -8.54
N THR A 156 -10.84 -9.70 -9.03
CA THR A 156 -10.95 -10.81 -9.98
C THR A 156 -11.01 -10.39 -11.44
N GLY A 157 -11.34 -9.12 -11.70
CA GLY A 157 -11.67 -8.67 -13.05
C GLY A 157 -10.47 -8.64 -13.99
N PRO A 158 -10.73 -8.62 -15.31
CA PRO A 158 -9.70 -8.74 -16.33
C PRO A 158 -8.76 -7.52 -16.34
N VAL A 159 -7.51 -7.72 -16.76
CA VAL A 159 -6.43 -6.73 -16.66
C VAL A 159 -6.16 -6.07 -18.01
N TYR A 160 -6.25 -4.74 -18.07
CA TYR A 160 -5.93 -3.93 -19.26
C TYR A 160 -4.43 -3.73 -19.44
N HIS A 161 -3.71 -3.47 -18.35
CA HIS A 161 -2.31 -3.07 -18.42
C HIS A 161 -1.54 -3.49 -17.17
N ARG A 162 -0.27 -3.86 -17.36
CA ARG A 162 0.64 -4.33 -16.32
C ARG A 162 1.96 -3.62 -16.46
N VAL A 163 2.48 -3.10 -15.35
CA VAL A 163 3.82 -2.50 -15.30
C VAL A 163 4.57 -3.09 -14.12
N THR A 164 5.77 -3.61 -14.37
CA THR A 164 6.60 -4.27 -13.36
C THR A 164 7.66 -3.33 -12.80
N THR A 165 8.15 -3.64 -11.59
CA THR A 165 9.31 -3.02 -10.97
C THR A 165 10.03 -4.07 -10.11
N PRO A 166 11.38 -4.07 -10.05
CA PRO A 166 12.10 -4.93 -9.13
C PRO A 166 11.79 -4.56 -7.68
N ILE A 167 11.98 -5.49 -6.75
CA ILE A 167 12.06 -5.26 -5.31
C ILE A 167 13.53 -5.38 -4.90
N GLY A 168 14.14 -4.26 -4.54
CA GLY A 168 15.53 -4.19 -4.09
C GLY A 168 15.73 -4.82 -2.71
N ALA A 169 16.95 -5.25 -2.44
CA ALA A 169 17.32 -5.89 -1.17
C ALA A 169 17.07 -5.01 0.08
N ARG A 170 17.04 -3.69 -0.10
CA ARG A 170 16.79 -2.69 0.95
C ARG A 170 15.45 -1.99 0.86
N ASP A 171 14.62 -2.31 -0.14
CA ASP A 171 13.32 -1.67 -0.29
C ASP A 171 12.44 -1.98 0.94
N THR A 172 11.83 -0.94 1.48
CA THR A 172 10.83 -1.02 2.53
C THR A 172 9.42 -0.93 1.95
N GLY A 173 8.40 -1.18 2.78
CA GLY A 173 7.01 -0.96 2.41
C GLY A 173 6.75 0.48 1.96
N ALA A 174 7.40 1.48 2.59
CA ALA A 174 7.33 2.88 2.17
C ALA A 174 7.92 3.12 0.77
N ASP A 175 9.11 2.58 0.50
CA ASP A 175 9.79 2.78 -0.79
C ASP A 175 8.97 2.20 -1.94
N LEU A 176 8.46 0.97 -1.74
CA LEU A 176 7.56 0.34 -2.71
C LEU A 176 6.27 1.11 -2.88
N HIS A 177 5.69 1.61 -1.78
CA HIS A 177 4.44 2.38 -1.83
C HIS A 177 4.58 3.65 -2.67
N GLU A 178 5.64 4.44 -2.45
CA GLU A 178 5.90 5.65 -3.23
C GLU A 178 6.12 5.31 -4.71
N ARG A 179 6.98 4.33 -4.99
CA ARG A 179 7.30 3.92 -6.36
C ARG A 179 6.07 3.40 -7.10
N LEU A 180 5.27 2.54 -6.47
CA LEU A 180 4.07 1.96 -7.09
C LEU A 180 2.94 2.98 -7.26
N ALA A 181 2.81 3.97 -6.37
CA ALA A 181 1.82 5.03 -6.54
C ALA A 181 2.11 5.87 -7.79
N ALA A 182 3.39 6.24 -8.01
CA ALA A 182 3.81 6.94 -9.22
C ALA A 182 3.66 6.07 -10.48
N LEU A 183 4.08 4.80 -10.40
CA LEU A 183 3.97 3.85 -11.50
C LEU A 183 2.51 3.64 -11.92
N GLY A 184 1.60 3.50 -10.95
CA GLY A 184 0.18 3.29 -11.20
C GLY A 184 -0.53 4.51 -11.79
N ALA A 185 -0.09 5.72 -11.41
CA ALA A 185 -0.57 6.94 -12.05
C ALA A 185 -0.20 6.96 -13.54
N GLY A 186 1.06 6.66 -13.89
CA GLY A 186 1.50 6.56 -15.28
C GLY A 186 0.76 5.47 -16.06
N ALA A 187 0.70 4.26 -15.50
CA ALA A 187 0.03 3.11 -16.10
C ALA A 187 -1.44 3.38 -16.41
N LEU A 188 -2.15 4.09 -15.54
CA LEU A 188 -3.54 4.48 -15.81
C LEU A 188 -3.62 5.44 -17.00
N ILE A 189 -2.80 6.50 -17.00
CA ILE A 189 -2.80 7.51 -18.06
C ILE A 189 -2.51 6.88 -19.42
N ASP A 190 -1.62 5.89 -19.47
CA ASP A 190 -1.27 5.16 -20.68
C ASP A 190 -2.40 4.22 -21.16
N ALA A 191 -3.16 3.62 -20.23
CA ALA A 191 -4.25 2.72 -20.56
C ALA A 191 -5.55 3.43 -20.99
N LEU A 192 -5.81 4.64 -20.49
CA LEU A 192 -7.08 5.37 -20.70
C LEU A 192 -7.49 5.55 -22.17
N PRO A 193 -6.60 5.92 -23.12
CA PRO A 193 -6.97 6.05 -24.52
C PRO A 193 -7.63 4.79 -25.08
N GLY A 194 -6.98 3.64 -24.87
CA GLY A 194 -7.45 2.37 -25.39
C GLY A 194 -8.68 1.81 -24.66
N ILE A 195 -8.85 2.16 -23.38
CA ILE A 195 -10.10 1.88 -22.65
C ILE A 195 -11.25 2.72 -23.22
N ALA A 196 -10.99 3.99 -23.52
CA ALA A 196 -12.01 4.94 -23.96
C ALA A 196 -12.54 4.63 -25.37
N ASP A 197 -11.67 4.22 -26.30
CA ASP A 197 -12.04 3.87 -27.67
C ASP A 197 -12.30 2.36 -27.90
N GLY A 198 -12.07 1.53 -26.88
CA GLY A 198 -12.29 0.08 -26.92
C GLY A 198 -11.20 -0.71 -27.66
N SER A 199 -10.09 -0.08 -28.04
CA SER A 199 -8.96 -0.76 -28.68
C SER A 199 -8.11 -1.58 -27.71
N LEU A 200 -8.13 -1.25 -26.41
CA LEU A 200 -7.45 -2.03 -25.37
C LEU A 200 -8.42 -3.03 -24.75
N ILE A 201 -8.21 -4.31 -25.08
CA ILE A 201 -9.04 -5.41 -24.58
C ILE A 201 -8.43 -5.94 -23.28
N PRO A 202 -9.18 -6.04 -22.17
CA PRO A 202 -8.64 -6.54 -20.92
C PRO A 202 -8.55 -8.07 -20.97
N GLU A 203 -7.45 -8.61 -20.43
CA GLU A 203 -7.18 -10.05 -20.41
C GLU A 203 -7.76 -10.68 -19.13
N PRO A 204 -8.54 -11.78 -19.21
CA PRO A 204 -8.95 -12.53 -18.04
C PRO A 204 -7.75 -12.95 -17.19
N GLN A 205 -7.89 -12.86 -15.88
CA GLN A 205 -6.86 -13.36 -14.97
C GLN A 205 -6.79 -14.89 -15.06
N ALA A 206 -5.57 -15.43 -15.08
CA ALA A 206 -5.36 -16.87 -14.98
C ALA A 206 -5.88 -17.40 -13.63
N GLU A 207 -6.41 -18.62 -13.62
CA GLU A 207 -6.93 -19.25 -12.40
C GLU A 207 -5.81 -19.88 -11.56
N ASP A 208 -4.71 -20.26 -12.19
CA ASP A 208 -3.47 -20.63 -11.53
C ASP A 208 -2.76 -19.39 -10.95
N GLU A 209 -1.95 -19.60 -9.93
CA GLU A 209 -1.13 -18.55 -9.27
C GLU A 209 -1.90 -17.46 -8.48
N VAL A 210 -3.22 -17.59 -8.35
CA VAL A 210 -4.02 -16.71 -7.47
C VAL A 210 -3.51 -16.81 -6.04
N THR A 211 -3.15 -15.65 -5.47
CA THR A 211 -2.78 -15.52 -4.06
C THR A 211 -3.46 -14.31 -3.43
N TYR A 212 -3.65 -14.35 -2.12
CA TYR A 212 -4.38 -13.31 -1.40
C TYR A 212 -3.47 -12.53 -0.45
N ALA A 213 -3.48 -11.22 -0.60
CA ALA A 213 -2.85 -10.27 0.28
C ALA A 213 -3.82 -9.81 1.38
N HIS A 214 -4.03 -10.68 2.37
CA HIS A 214 -4.89 -10.36 3.51
C HIS A 214 -4.41 -9.09 4.23
N LYS A 215 -5.36 -8.30 4.75
CA LYS A 215 -5.08 -7.11 5.54
C LYS A 215 -4.16 -7.43 6.72
N LEU A 216 -3.17 -6.58 6.96
CA LEU A 216 -2.28 -6.72 8.11
C LEU A 216 -3.02 -6.50 9.42
N THR A 217 -2.71 -7.31 10.43
CA THR A 217 -3.07 -7.08 11.83
C THR A 217 -1.88 -6.52 12.61
N LYS A 218 -2.13 -5.93 13.78
CA LYS A 218 -1.04 -5.43 14.65
C LYS A 218 -0.23 -6.56 15.27
N ASP A 219 -0.87 -7.70 15.53
CA ASP A 219 -0.23 -8.85 16.18
C ASP A 219 0.80 -9.52 15.26
N GLU A 220 0.55 -9.50 13.94
CA GLU A 220 1.54 -9.89 12.92
C GLU A 220 2.83 -9.10 12.98
N ALA A 221 2.87 -7.95 13.66
CA ALA A 221 4.07 -7.14 13.78
C ALA A 221 5.05 -7.68 14.83
N ILE A 222 4.68 -8.67 15.63
CA ILE A 222 5.55 -9.23 16.68
C ILE A 222 6.59 -10.16 16.03
N ILE A 223 7.88 -9.87 16.27
CA ILE A 223 9.00 -10.65 15.76
C ILE A 223 9.04 -11.98 16.51
N ASP A 224 8.88 -13.07 15.77
CA ASP A 224 9.27 -14.40 16.23
C ASP A 224 10.75 -14.62 15.95
N TRP A 225 11.57 -14.55 17.00
CA TRP A 225 13.02 -14.74 16.89
C TRP A 225 13.43 -16.15 16.47
N HIS A 226 12.54 -17.15 16.55
CA HIS A 226 12.84 -18.51 16.07
C HIS A 226 12.84 -18.62 14.54
N GLN A 227 12.36 -17.59 13.83
CA GLN A 227 12.45 -17.54 12.37
C GLN A 227 13.90 -17.31 11.91
N PRO A 228 14.25 -17.69 10.66
CA PRO A 228 15.51 -17.29 10.06
C PRO A 228 15.65 -15.76 9.97
N ALA A 229 16.88 -15.25 10.11
CA ALA A 229 17.17 -13.83 10.09
C ALA A 229 16.68 -13.14 8.81
N GLU A 230 16.70 -13.82 7.66
CA GLU A 230 16.16 -13.31 6.38
C GLU A 230 14.65 -13.04 6.44
N ILE A 231 13.88 -13.93 7.08
CA ILE A 231 12.43 -13.78 7.23
C ILE A 231 12.13 -12.60 8.16
N ILE A 232 12.89 -12.47 9.26
CA ILE A 232 12.80 -11.31 10.16
C ILE A 232 13.17 -10.02 9.42
N GLY A 233 14.22 -10.03 8.59
CA GLY A 233 14.61 -8.89 7.77
C GLY A 233 13.56 -8.46 6.76
N ARG A 234 12.92 -9.40 6.07
CA ARG A 234 11.77 -9.13 5.19
C ARG A 234 10.62 -8.51 5.96
N MET A 235 10.30 -9.03 7.13
CA MET A 235 9.26 -8.52 8.02
C MET A 235 9.53 -7.08 8.47
N ILE A 236 10.76 -6.78 8.91
CA ILE A 236 11.17 -5.42 9.33
C ILE A 236 10.96 -4.42 8.18
N ARG A 237 11.40 -4.78 6.96
CA ARG A 237 11.24 -3.93 5.77
C ARG A 237 9.77 -3.80 5.35
N ALA A 238 9.02 -4.90 5.31
CA ALA A 238 7.61 -4.92 4.90
C ALA A 238 6.73 -4.05 5.79
N TYR A 239 7.00 -4.03 7.10
CA TYR A 239 6.19 -3.29 8.06
C TYR A 239 6.70 -1.87 8.31
N ASN A 240 7.74 -1.40 7.61
CA ASN A 240 8.18 -0.02 7.66
C ASN A 240 7.40 0.80 6.61
N PRO A 241 6.60 1.82 7.00
CA PRO A 241 6.52 2.47 8.32
C PRO A 241 5.31 2.07 9.17
N TRP A 242 4.48 1.13 8.70
CA TRP A 242 3.35 0.59 9.43
C TRP A 242 3.15 -0.91 9.15
N PRO A 243 2.86 -1.75 10.16
CA PRO A 243 2.72 -1.44 11.60
C PRO A 243 4.05 -1.27 12.38
N VAL A 244 5.19 -1.43 11.71
CA VAL A 244 6.56 -1.58 12.24
C VAL A 244 6.72 -2.82 13.09
N ALA A 245 7.73 -3.63 12.78
CA ALA A 245 8.06 -4.83 13.53
C ALA A 245 8.35 -4.51 15.01
N GLN A 246 8.01 -5.42 15.90
CA GLN A 246 7.99 -5.20 17.35
C GLN A 246 8.57 -6.41 18.07
N THR A 247 9.29 -6.16 19.15
CA THR A 247 9.73 -7.20 20.07
C THR A 247 9.56 -6.73 21.51
N ARG A 248 9.79 -7.62 22.47
CA ARG A 248 9.78 -7.30 23.90
C ARG A 248 11.19 -7.08 24.41
N LEU A 249 11.35 -6.04 25.21
CA LEU A 249 12.52 -5.81 26.04
C LEU A 249 12.00 -5.66 27.47
N ASP A 250 12.24 -6.68 28.29
CA ASP A 250 11.53 -6.90 29.55
C ASP A 250 10.00 -6.91 29.32
N THR A 251 9.26 -6.02 29.99
CA THR A 251 7.80 -5.87 29.83
C THR A 251 7.41 -4.89 28.71
N GLU A 252 8.36 -4.12 28.18
CA GLU A 252 8.11 -3.01 27.28
C GLU A 252 8.17 -3.42 25.80
N THR A 253 7.39 -2.75 24.96
CA THR A 253 7.44 -2.93 23.51
C THR A 253 8.57 -2.09 22.90
N LEU A 254 9.49 -2.75 22.21
CA LEU A 254 10.54 -2.14 21.41
C LEU A 254 10.18 -2.31 19.92
N ARG A 255 9.99 -1.22 19.19
CA ARG A 255 9.75 -1.29 17.74
C ARG A 255 11.08 -1.28 16.99
N VAL A 256 11.22 -2.15 16.00
CA VAL A 256 12.40 -2.30 15.16
C VAL A 256 12.09 -1.71 13.78
N TRP A 257 12.78 -0.62 13.44
CA TRP A 257 12.53 0.14 12.21
C TRP A 257 13.45 -0.27 11.07
N ASP A 258 14.67 -0.69 11.38
CA ASP A 258 15.67 -1.08 10.40
C ASP A 258 16.68 -2.05 11.00
N ALA A 259 17.14 -2.99 10.17
CA ALA A 259 18.12 -4.01 10.55
C ALA A 259 18.94 -4.50 9.36
N GLU A 260 20.20 -4.82 9.62
CA GLU A 260 21.07 -5.56 8.72
C GLU A 260 21.00 -7.05 9.03
N ILE A 261 21.02 -7.89 8.00
CA ILE A 261 20.87 -9.33 8.13
C ILE A 261 22.16 -10.02 7.73
N ASP A 262 22.62 -10.94 8.56
CA ASP A 262 23.74 -11.84 8.29
C ASP A 262 23.22 -13.29 8.36
N PRO A 263 22.72 -13.84 7.24
CA PRO A 263 22.02 -15.12 7.24
C PRO A 263 22.93 -16.33 7.45
N ASP A 264 24.22 -16.17 7.13
CA ASP A 264 25.22 -17.24 7.12
C ASP A 264 26.02 -17.30 8.43
N ARG A 265 25.96 -16.26 9.26
CA ARG A 265 26.63 -16.26 10.56
C ARG A 265 25.89 -17.13 11.57
N GLU A 266 26.50 -18.25 11.91
CA GLU A 266 26.01 -19.16 12.93
C GLU A 266 26.30 -18.67 14.36
N THR A 267 25.46 -19.10 15.30
CA THR A 267 25.64 -18.87 16.74
C THR A 267 25.00 -20.00 17.53
N GLN A 268 25.56 -20.30 18.70
CA GLN A 268 24.99 -21.25 19.67
C GLN A 268 24.05 -20.56 20.68
N ALA A 269 23.92 -19.24 20.61
CA ALA A 269 23.01 -18.50 21.48
C ALA A 269 21.55 -18.81 21.12
N ALA A 270 20.69 -18.88 22.14
CA ALA A 270 19.27 -19.12 21.93
C ALA A 270 18.63 -17.97 21.12
N PRO A 271 17.62 -18.23 20.27
CA PRO A 271 16.89 -17.19 19.56
C PRO A 271 16.39 -16.07 20.49
N GLY A 272 16.57 -14.83 20.04
CA GLY A 272 16.29 -13.59 20.78
C GLY A 272 17.45 -13.09 21.64
N SER A 273 18.52 -13.87 21.84
CA SER A 273 19.65 -13.44 22.67
C SER A 273 20.44 -12.32 21.99
N VAL A 274 20.75 -11.27 22.73
CA VAL A 274 21.70 -10.25 22.29
C VAL A 274 23.12 -10.82 22.43
N ILE A 275 23.80 -10.97 21.29
CA ILE A 275 25.15 -11.55 21.22
C ILE A 275 26.25 -10.50 20.99
N GLY A 276 25.86 -9.26 20.70
CA GLY A 276 26.75 -8.13 20.51
C GLY A 276 25.98 -6.83 20.54
N ALA A 277 26.55 -5.80 21.15
CA ALA A 277 25.97 -4.47 21.19
C ALA A 277 27.10 -3.42 21.08
N GLY A 278 26.98 -2.50 20.13
CA GLY A 278 28.01 -1.48 19.95
C GLY A 278 27.61 -0.42 18.93
N LYS A 279 28.63 0.27 18.40
CA LYS A 279 28.44 1.40 17.47
C LYS A 279 27.70 1.04 16.18
N SER A 280 27.80 -0.22 15.74
CA SER A 280 27.12 -0.73 14.54
C SER A 280 25.67 -1.16 14.80
N GLY A 281 25.26 -1.32 16.06
CA GLY A 281 23.91 -1.72 16.43
C GLY A 281 23.86 -2.85 17.46
N ILE A 282 22.70 -3.50 17.54
CA ILE A 282 22.43 -4.61 18.46
C ILE A 282 22.28 -5.89 17.65
N GLU A 283 23.19 -6.84 17.83
CA GLU A 283 23.18 -8.15 17.17
C GLU A 283 22.36 -9.14 17.99
N VAL A 284 21.32 -9.68 17.38
CA VAL A 284 20.37 -10.61 17.99
C VAL A 284 20.43 -11.94 17.26
N ALA A 285 20.58 -13.03 18.00
CA ALA A 285 20.49 -14.39 17.46
C ALA A 285 19.06 -14.66 16.97
N ALA A 286 18.92 -15.08 15.71
CA ALA A 286 17.67 -15.60 15.17
C ALA A 286 17.66 -17.13 15.23
N GLY A 287 16.62 -17.79 14.73
CA GLY A 287 16.60 -19.25 14.58
C GLY A 287 17.70 -19.77 13.67
N ARG A 288 18.10 -18.96 12.69
CA ARG A 288 19.29 -19.12 11.85
C ARG A 288 19.79 -17.74 11.43
N GLY A 289 21.09 -17.50 11.49
CA GLY A 289 21.69 -16.21 11.17
C GLY A 289 21.51 -15.17 12.28
N ILE A 290 22.00 -13.96 12.03
CA ILE A 290 21.99 -12.84 12.96
C ILE A 290 21.21 -11.66 12.37
N VAL A 291 20.42 -11.00 13.22
CA VAL A 291 19.76 -9.73 12.92
C VAL A 291 20.47 -8.62 13.68
N ARG A 292 21.06 -7.66 12.98
CA ARG A 292 21.65 -6.46 13.58
C ARG A 292 20.67 -5.31 13.50
N ILE A 293 20.02 -4.99 14.61
CA ILE A 293 19.12 -3.84 14.72
C ILE A 293 19.96 -2.55 14.66
N VAL A 294 19.68 -1.71 13.66
CA VAL A 294 20.38 -0.43 13.47
C VAL A 294 19.51 0.77 13.82
N ARG A 295 18.18 0.63 13.71
CA ARG A 295 17.21 1.66 14.09
C ARG A 295 16.04 1.08 14.87
N LEU A 296 15.74 1.66 16.02
CA LEU A 296 14.70 1.19 16.94
C LEU A 296 13.92 2.34 17.55
N GLN A 297 12.81 2.02 18.21
CA GLN A 297 11.98 2.99 18.92
C GLN A 297 11.50 2.39 20.25
N PRO A 298 12.05 2.89 21.38
CA PRO A 298 11.55 2.58 22.71
C PRO A 298 10.15 3.19 22.94
N PRO A 299 9.40 2.70 23.95
CA PRO A 299 8.07 3.20 24.26
C PRO A 299 8.11 4.70 24.59
N GLY A 300 7.16 5.46 24.03
CA GLY A 300 7.05 6.91 24.26
C GLY A 300 8.15 7.77 23.63
N LYS A 301 9.13 7.19 22.92
CA LYS A 301 10.24 7.93 22.28
C LYS A 301 10.08 8.00 20.76
N ARG A 302 10.90 8.84 20.11
CA ARG A 302 11.07 8.84 18.65
C ARG A 302 11.98 7.68 18.24
N ALA A 303 11.87 7.23 16.99
CA ALA A 303 12.82 6.28 16.43
C ALA A 303 14.24 6.89 16.42
N MET A 304 15.24 6.10 16.79
CA MET A 304 16.63 6.52 16.98
C MET A 304 17.60 5.42 16.51
N ALA A 305 18.87 5.78 16.33
CA ALA A 305 19.91 4.80 16.06
C ALA A 305 20.09 3.87 17.27
N ALA A 306 20.38 2.60 17.02
CA ALA A 306 20.63 1.63 18.08
C ALA A 306 21.83 2.04 18.97
N ALA A 307 22.87 2.65 18.39
CA ALA A 307 24.00 3.19 19.13
C ALA A 307 23.60 4.27 20.16
N ASP A 308 22.66 5.17 19.82
CA ASP A 308 22.17 6.21 20.74
C ASP A 308 21.40 5.60 21.91
N PHE A 309 20.63 4.54 21.64
CA PHE A 309 19.92 3.80 22.67
C PHE A 309 20.89 3.12 23.66
N LEU A 310 22.00 2.57 23.16
CA LEU A 310 23.01 1.90 23.97
C LEU A 310 23.76 2.83 24.94
N ASN A 311 23.84 4.13 24.65
CA ASN A 311 24.44 5.12 25.56
C ASN A 311 23.69 5.23 26.90
N ALA A 312 22.39 4.91 26.91
CA ALA A 312 21.54 5.00 28.10
C ALA A 312 21.20 3.63 28.71
N ARG A 313 21.48 2.52 28.00
CA ARG A 313 21.07 1.17 28.43
C ARG A 313 22.00 0.11 27.85
N SER A 314 22.66 -0.64 28.73
CA SER A 314 23.38 -1.87 28.32
C SER A 314 22.39 -2.95 27.88
N MET A 315 22.81 -3.74 26.90
CA MET A 315 22.07 -4.90 26.37
C MET A 315 22.80 -6.22 26.64
N ASP A 316 23.82 -6.22 27.50
CA ASP A 316 24.57 -7.42 27.84
C ASP A 316 23.68 -8.42 28.58
N GLY A 317 23.67 -9.67 28.11
CA GLY A 317 22.84 -10.74 28.69
C GLY A 317 21.33 -10.60 28.46
N VAL A 318 20.90 -9.62 27.66
CA VAL A 318 19.48 -9.42 27.32
C VAL A 318 19.00 -10.48 26.32
N ARG A 319 17.75 -10.91 26.51
CA ARG A 319 17.00 -11.68 25.51
C ARG A 319 15.74 -10.91 25.13
N LEU A 320 15.52 -10.76 23.83
CA LEU A 320 14.34 -10.13 23.24
C LEU A 320 13.27 -11.18 22.93
N GLY A 321 12.01 -10.77 23.01
CA GLY A 321 10.85 -11.64 22.78
C GLY A 321 10.18 -12.11 24.05
#